data_AF-A0A381TVT0-F1
#
_entry.id   AF-A0A381TVT0-F1
#
_cell.length_a   1.000
_cell.length_b   1.000
_cell.length_c   1.000
_cell.angle_alpha   90.00
_cell.angle_beta   90.00
_cell.angle_gamma   90.00
#
_symmetry.space_group_name_H-M   'P 1'
#
loop_
_entity.id
_entity.type
_entity.pdbx_description
1 polymer ?
#
loop_
_entity_poly.entity_id
_entity_poly.type
_entity_poly.pdbx_seq_one_letter_code
_entity_poly.pdbx_strand_id
1 'polypeptide(L)' 'VYYAGLPEHEESIDRHNRGIPLHKEVVDWFDKTTAEFNIPQLER' A
#
# COMPACT_ATOMS: atom_id res chain seq x y z
N VAL A 1 15.15 3.21 23.17
CA VAL A 1 13.76 3.54 23.59
C VAL A 1 13.05 4.06 22.37
N TYR A 2 11.84 3.58 22.06
CA TYR A 2 11.04 4.14 20.97
C TYR A 2 10.24 5.32 21.48
N TYR A 3 10.26 6.41 20.72
CA TYR A 3 9.35 7.54 20.93
C TYR A 3 8.05 7.26 20.17
N ALA A 4 6.92 7.72 20.72
CA ALA A 4 5.66 7.64 20.01
C ALA A 4 5.76 8.35 18.66
N GLY A 5 5.37 7.68 17.57
CA GLY A 5 5.44 8.22 16.22
C GLY A 5 6.78 8.04 15.49
N LEU A 6 7.86 7.64 16.18
CA LEU A 6 9.15 7.43 15.52
C LEU A 6 9.10 6.26 14.52
N PRO A 7 8.60 5.05 14.88
CA PRO A 7 8.49 3.95 13.93
C PRO A 7 7.62 4.30 12.71
N GLU A 8 6.51 5.03 12.92
CA GLU A 8 5.60 5.43 11.85
C GLU A 8 6.25 6.45 10.91
N HIS A 9 7.04 7.39 11.45
CA HIS A 9 7.79 8.36 10.65
C HIS A 9 8.86 7.67 9.80
N GLU A 10 9.61 6.73 10.39
CA GLU A 10 10.64 5.95 9.69
C GLU A 10 10.01 5.08 8.57
N GLU A 11 8.92 4.38 8.86
CA GLU A 11 8.17 3.59 7.87
C GLU A 11 7.55 4.46 6.77
N SER A 12 7.05 5.65 7.11
CA SER A 12 6.52 6.60 6.12
C SER A 12 7.61 7.04 5.14
N ILE A 13 8.80 7.37 5.64
CA ILE A 13 9.94 7.73 4.80
C ILE A 13 10.31 6.56 3.87
N ASP A 14 10.41 5.33 4.39
CA ASP A 14 10.75 4.17 3.56
C ASP A 14 9.71 3.93 2.46
N ARG A 15 8.41 3.97 2.79
CA ARG A 15 7.31 3.77 1.84
C ARG A 15 7.18 4.86 0.80
N HIS A 16 7.53 6.11 1.12
CA HIS A 16 7.59 7.18 0.12
C HIS A 16 8.73 6.95 -0.89
N ASN A 17 9.86 6.39 -0.43
CA ASN A 17 11.03 6.17 -1.29
C ASN A 17 10.96 4.88 -2.10
N ARG A 18 10.34 3.83 -1.55
CA ARG A 18 10.34 2.46 -2.12
C ARG A 18 8.97 1.96 -2.57
N GLY A 19 7.91 2.72 -2.29
CA GLY A 19 6.53 2.29 -2.49
C GLY A 19 5.98 1.50 -1.29
N ILE A 20 4.65 1.34 -1.28
CA ILE A 20 3.94 0.63 -0.21
C ILE A 20 3.88 -0.87 -0.56
N PRO A 21 4.43 -1.77 0.28
CA PRO A 21 4.32 -3.20 0.03
C PRO A 21 2.89 -3.68 0.33
N LEU A 22 2.18 -4.10 -0.70
CA LEU A 22 0.85 -4.71 -0.59
C LEU A 22 0.96 -6.23 -0.64
N HIS A 23 0.17 -6.92 0.18
CA HIS A 23 0.07 -8.37 0.12
C HIS A 23 -0.62 -8.79 -1.18
N LYS A 24 -0.20 -9.92 -1.77
CA LYS A 24 -0.74 -10.42 -3.03
C LYS A 24 -2.27 -10.54 -3.02
N GLU A 25 -2.83 -11.07 -1.94
CA GLU A 25 -4.30 -11.23 -1.82
C GLU A 25 -5.05 -9.89 -1.81
N VAL A 26 -4.43 -8.82 -1.31
CA VAL A 26 -5.00 -7.47 -1.32
C VAL A 26 -5.04 -6.93 -2.74
N VAL A 27 -3.96 -7.15 -3.51
CA VAL A 27 -3.91 -6.77 -4.93
C VAL A 27 -4.94 -7.57 -5.74
N ASP A 28 -5.01 -8.88 -5.54
CA ASP A 28 -5.96 -9.75 -6.24
C ASP A 28 -7.42 -9.39 -5.91
N TRP A 29 -7.71 -8.98 -4.66
CA TRP A 29 -9.02 -8.47 -4.27
C TRP A 29 -9.32 -7.13 -4.95
N PHE A 30 -8.37 -6.19 -4.92
CA PHE A 30 -8.54 -4.87 -5.52
C PHE A 30 -8.76 -4.95 -7.04
N ASP A 31 -8.02 -5.82 -7.73
CA ASP A 31 -8.15 -6.07 -9.16
C ASP A 31 -9.54 -6.61 -9.54
N LYS A 32 -10.13 -7.48 -8.69
CA LYS A 32 -11.51 -7.98 -8.89
C LYS A 32 -12.54 -6.89 -8.67
N THR A 33 -12.42 -6.14 -7.58
CA THR A 33 -13.36 -5.06 -7.25
C THR A 33 -13.33 -3.96 -8.31
N THR A 34 -12.16 -3.50 -8.72
CA THR A 34 -12.03 -2.46 -9.76
C THR A 34 -12.64 -2.91 -11.10
N ALA A 35 -12.50 -4.19 -11.45
CA ALA A 35 -13.16 -4.76 -12.63
C ALA A 35 -14.69 -4.78 -12.52
N GLU A 36 -15.26 -5.11 -11.35
CA GLU A 36 -16.72 -5.07 -11.11
C GLU A 36 -17.32 -3.67 -11.30
N PHE A 37 -16.58 -2.63 -10.89
CA PHE A 37 -17.00 -1.24 -10.99
C PHE A 37 -16.56 -0.54 -12.28
N ASN A 38 -15.88 -1.25 -13.19
CA ASN A 38 -15.32 -0.71 -14.43
C ASN A 38 -14.45 0.54 -14.22
N ILE A 39 -13.57 0.50 -13.21
CA ILE A 39 -12.60 1.55 -12.89
C ILE A 39 -11.16 1.07 -13.14
N PRO A 40 -10.20 1.98 -13.36
CA PRO A 40 -8.80 1.60 -13.57
C PRO A 40 -8.22 0.82 -12.37
N GLN A 41 -7.35 -0.14 -12.69
CA GLN A 41 -6.58 -0.90 -11.70
C GLN A 41 -5.40 -0.09 -11.15
N LEU A 42 -4.77 -0.58 -10.08
CA LEU A 42 -3.56 0.03 -9.51
C LEU A 42 -2.40 -0.03 -10.52
N GLU A 43 -1.65 1.07 -10.62
CA GLU A 43 -0.38 1.10 -11.34
C GLU A 43 0.66 0.26 -10.59
N ARG A 44 1.43 -0.56 -11.31
CA ARG A 44 2.37 -1.54 -10.77
C ARG A 44 3.82 -1.14 -11.04
#